data_AF-A0A4Q3T880-F1
#
_entry.id   AF-A0A4Q3T880-F1
#
_cell.length_a   1.000
_cell.length_b   1.000
_cell.length_c   1.000
_cell.angle_alpha   90.00
_cell.angle_beta   90.00
_cell.angle_gamma   90.00
#
_symmetry.space_group_name_H-M   'P 1'
#
loop_
_entity.id
_entity.type
_entity.pdbx_description
1 polymer ?
#
loop_
_entity_poly.entity_id
_entity_poly.type
_entity_poly.pdbx_seq_one_letter_code
_entity_poly.pdbx_strand_id
1 'polypeptide(L)' 'LLTEVSRLVDAGAVRTTLTENLGALSVENLLEGHRQLESGATIGKIALDGF' A
#
# COMPACT_ATOMS: atom_id res chain seq x y z
N LEU A 1 -6.96 -17.11 8.03
CA LEU A 1 -7.11 -16.45 6.71
C LEU A 1 -5.82 -15.74 6.29
N LEU A 2 -5.34 -14.73 7.03
CA LEU A 2 -4.10 -14.02 6.65
C LEU A 2 -2.84 -14.90 6.58
N THR A 3 -2.72 -15.93 7.44
CA THR A 3 -1.64 -16.92 7.36
C THR A 3 -1.60 -17.65 6.03
N GLU A 4 -2.75 -18.01 5.48
CA GLU A 4 -2.82 -18.69 4.18
C GLU A 4 -2.50 -17.72 3.04
N VAL A 5 -2.94 -16.46 3.13
CA VAL A 5 -2.53 -15.42 2.18
C VAL A 5 -1.02 -15.23 2.19
N SER A 6 -0.37 -15.22 3.36
CA SER A 6 1.10 -15.13 3.48
C SER A 6 1.78 -16.29 2.76
N ARG A 7 1.33 -17.53 2.99
CA ARG A 7 1.87 -18.71 2.32
C ARG A 7 1.76 -18.63 0.80
N LEU A 8 0.64 -18.08 0.29
CA LEU A 8 0.43 -17.88 -1.15
C LEU A 8 1.29 -16.75 -1.71
N VAL A 9 1.61 -15.71 -0.92
CA VAL A 9 2.57 -14.66 -1.30
C VAL A 9 3.98 -15.25 -1.41
N ASP A 10 4.41 -16.02 -0.41
CA ASP A 10 5.73 -16.67 -0.40
C ASP A 10 5.88 -17.69 -1.54
N ALA A 11 4.80 -18.39 -1.88
CA ALA A 11 4.75 -19.30 -3.03
C ALA A 11 4.66 -18.56 -4.39
N GLY A 12 4.59 -17.22 -4.41
CA GLY A 12 4.50 -16.40 -5.61
C GLY A 12 3.15 -16.42 -6.32
N ALA A 13 2.15 -17.08 -5.75
CA ALA A 13 0.79 -17.19 -6.30
C ALA A 13 -0.04 -15.90 -6.07
N VAL A 14 0.26 -15.16 -4.99
CA VAL A 14 -0.30 -13.84 -4.70
C VAL A 14 0.82 -12.81 -4.74
N ARG A 15 0.55 -11.62 -5.28
CA ARG A 15 1.52 -10.53 -5.39
C ARG A 15 0.97 -9.26 -4.73
N THR A 16 1.88 -8.42 -4.26
CA THR A 16 1.52 -7.10 -3.73
C THR A 16 0.80 -6.27 -4.79
N THR A 17 -0.17 -5.47 -4.35
CA THR A 17 -0.82 -4.44 -5.15
C THR A 17 -0.28 -3.04 -4.85
N LEU A 18 0.82 -2.95 -4.09
CA LEU A 18 1.54 -1.71 -3.84
C LEU A 18 2.00 -1.10 -5.17
N THR A 19 1.52 0.09 -5.46
CA THR A 19 1.87 0.84 -6.66
C THR A 19 2.66 2.10 -6.34
N GLU A 20 2.50 2.65 -5.13
CA GLU A 20 3.18 3.86 -4.69
C GLU A 20 3.54 3.79 -3.20
N ASN A 21 4.72 4.31 -2.86
CA ASN A 21 5.18 4.48 -1.48
C ASN A 21 5.55 5.94 -1.26
N LEU A 22 4.83 6.62 -0.37
CA LEU A 22 5.02 8.05 -0.07
C LEU A 22 6.18 8.30 0.91
N GLY A 23 6.83 7.24 1.41
CA GLY A 23 7.93 7.34 2.35
C GLY A 23 7.43 7.39 3.79
N ALA A 24 8.15 8.11 4.66
CA ALA A 24 7.94 8.06 6.11
C ALA A 24 6.49 8.42 6.53
N LEU A 25 6.04 7.83 7.63
CA LEU A 25 4.77 8.16 8.26
C LEU A 25 4.85 9.58 8.84
N SER A 26 4.35 10.54 8.07
CA SER A 26 4.33 11.95 8.41
C SER A 26 2.96 12.55 8.08
N VAL A 27 2.65 13.70 8.67
CA VAL A 27 1.36 14.38 8.42
C VAL A 27 1.26 14.79 6.95
N GLU A 28 2.37 15.24 6.36
CA GLU A 28 2.47 15.66 4.97
C GLU A 28 2.14 14.49 4.03
N ASN A 29 2.75 13.33 4.27
CA ASN A 29 2.54 12.13 3.44
C ASN A 29 1.14 11.53 3.62
N LEU A 30 0.57 11.62 4.83
CA LEU A 30 -0.81 11.20 5.07
C LEU A 30 -1.81 12.05 4.28
N LEU A 31 -1.66 13.38 4.32
CA LEU A 31 -2.52 14.30 3.59
C LEU A 31 -2.43 14.08 2.07
N GLU A 32 -1.22 13.87 1.55
CA GLU A 32 -1.02 13.56 0.13
C GLU A 32 -1.68 12.22 -0.26
N GLY A 33 -1.50 11.18 0.56
CA GLY A 33 -2.16 9.88 0.33
C GLY A 33 -3.69 9.99 0.32
N HIS A 34 -4.27 10.77 1.24
CA HIS A 34 -5.71 11.04 1.24
C HIS A 34 -6.17 11.76 -0.02
N ARG A 35 -5.46 12.81 -0.44
CA ARG A 35 -5.77 13.56 -1.66
C ARG A 35 -5.77 12.66 -2.90
N GLN A 36 -4.79 11.74 -3.01
CA GLN A 36 -4.72 10.79 -4.12
C GLN A 36 -5.87 9.78 -4.08
N LEU A 37 -6.23 9.26 -2.91
CA LEU A 37 -7.35 8.32 -2.77
C LEU A 37 -8.70 8.98 -3.09
N GLU A 38 -8.92 10.19 -2.60
CA GLU A 38 -10.16 10.95 -2.81
C GLU A 38 -10.37 11.35 -4.29
N SER A 39 -9.29 11.44 -5.06
CA SER A 39 -9.38 11.67 -6.51
C SER A 39 -10.03 10.51 -7.28
N GLY A 40 -10.09 9.30 -6.69
CA GLY A 40 -10.59 8.09 -7.33
C GLY A 40 -9.73 7.55 -8.48
N ALA A 41 -8.61 8.20 -8.80
CA ALA A 41 -7.72 7.80 -9.89
C ALA A 41 -6.63 6.80 -9.47
N THR A 42 -6.53 6.48 -8.18
CA THR A 42 -5.50 5.57 -7.65
C THR A 42 -5.75 4.14 -8.15
N ILE A 43 -4.78 3.58 -8.87
CA ILE A 43 -4.75 2.15 -9.23
C ILE A 43 -3.79 1.45 -8.27
N GLY A 44 -4.26 0.38 -7.62
CA GLY A 44 -3.48 -0.36 -6.64
C GLY A 44 -3.59 0.20 -5.22
N LYS A 45 -2.48 0.20 -4.48
CA LYS A 45 -2.41 0.64 -3.08
C LYS A 45 -1.23 1.59 -2.88
N ILE A 46 -1.47 2.64 -2.10
CA ILE A 46 -0.45 3.55 -1.59
C ILE A 46 -0.03 3.07 -0.19
N ALA A 47 1.26 3.03 0.10
CA ALA A 47 1.80 2.76 1.43
C ALA A 47 2.69 3.90 1.94
N LEU A 48 2.88 3.91 3.25
CA LEU A 48 3.84 4.74 3.97
C LEU A 48 4.69 3.81 4.85
N ASP A 49 5.95 4.18 5.04
CA ASP A 49 6.96 3.43 5.79
C ASP A 49 7.42 4.22 7.03
N GLY A 50 8.46 3.77 7.75
CA GLY A 50 9.10 4.57 8.82
C GLY A 50 9.01 3.97 10.23
N PHE A 51 9.03 2.64 10.33
CA PHE A 51 9.22 1.89 11.57
C PHE A 51 10.66 1.40 11.67
#